data_AF-A0A9D6JP06-F1
#
_entry.id   AF-A0A9D6JP06-F1
#
_cell.length_a   1.000
_cell.length_b   1.000
_cell.length_c   1.000
_cell.angle_alpha   90.00
_cell.angle_beta   90.00
_cell.angle_gamma   90.00
#
_symmetry.space_group_name_H-M   'P 1'
#
loop_
_entity.id
_entity.type
_entity.pdbx_description
1 polymer ?
#
loop_
_entity_poly.entity_id
_entity_poly.type
_entity_poly.pdbx_seq_one_letter_code
_entity_poly.pdbx_strand_id
1 'polypeptide(L)'
;MKMVRLSKIILLFLFFGFSGKQEVFSANESQGKLDTQTLFKKIEDLTGAKGKFDEKENVFKVSFPRSDFSIDVAGIKLVPSQGLTVWAAFKIMGSEAMMMGDMVLLEEQVNPVMSVALENGLEVTALHNHFFWDSPKVMFMHIGGTGDAEKIAGAVGKVFAKIKEKPESRPHYTLDSKKPPLDPKIIEDILSAKGEMKDDIYKIVFGRLTIMNGHEMGNAMGVNTWAAFAGNDDQAVVDGDFAMLESEVQGVLKTLRGAGMNIVAIHNHMTMENPRIIFLHFWGMDSTVNLAKGIKKALEIQNIKQGEVEK
;
A
#
# COMPACT_ATOMS: atom_id res chain seq x y z
N MET A 1 -12.36 -14.79 -75.50
CA MET A 1 -11.32 -14.57 -76.54
C MET A 1 -11.05 -13.07 -76.60
N LYS A 2 -9.85 -12.49 -76.42
CA LYS A 2 -8.47 -12.98 -76.41
C LYS A 2 -7.64 -12.14 -75.42
N MET A 3 -6.57 -12.78 -74.95
CA MET A 3 -5.44 -12.26 -74.16
C MET A 3 -4.74 -11.05 -74.81
N VAL A 4 -4.10 -10.22 -73.99
CA VAL A 4 -2.83 -9.54 -74.38
C VAL A 4 -1.81 -9.68 -73.25
N ARG A 5 -0.58 -10.02 -73.65
CA ARG A 5 0.58 -10.47 -72.88
C ARG A 5 1.36 -9.32 -72.22
N LEU A 6 2.04 -9.68 -71.12
CA LEU A 6 3.13 -8.98 -70.44
C LEU A 6 4.26 -8.53 -71.39
N SER A 7 4.96 -7.47 -70.98
CA SER A 7 6.42 -7.35 -71.19
C SER A 7 7.07 -6.63 -70.01
N LYS A 8 8.10 -7.29 -69.45
CA LYS A 8 8.96 -6.83 -68.35
C LYS A 8 9.96 -5.79 -68.87
N ILE A 9 10.19 -4.72 -68.11
CA ILE A 9 11.39 -3.88 -68.26
C ILE A 9 12.19 -4.04 -66.96
N ILE A 10 13.39 -4.61 -67.12
CA ILE A 10 14.44 -4.69 -66.10
C ILE A 10 15.25 -3.41 -66.23
N LEU A 11 15.30 -2.59 -65.19
CA LEU A 11 16.25 -1.47 -65.12
C LEU A 11 17.29 -1.77 -64.03
N LEU A 12 18.51 -2.02 -64.51
CA LEU A 12 19.71 -2.29 -63.75
C LEU A 12 20.24 -0.97 -63.17
N PHE A 13 20.31 -0.83 -61.85
CA PHE A 13 21.10 0.24 -61.22
C PHE A 13 22.37 -0.34 -60.59
N LEU A 14 23.50 0.11 -61.16
CA LEU A 14 24.85 -0.19 -60.76
C LEU A 14 25.15 0.33 -59.35
N PHE A 15 25.70 -0.55 -58.52
CA PHE A 15 26.36 -0.23 -57.27
C PHE A 15 27.59 0.66 -57.53
N PHE A 16 27.61 1.87 -56.96
CA PHE A 16 28.86 2.57 -56.66
C PHE A 16 29.21 2.33 -55.19
N GLY A 17 30.25 1.56 -54.97
CA GLY A 17 30.83 1.35 -53.65
C GLY A 17 31.53 2.62 -53.17
N PHE A 18 31.04 3.20 -52.08
CA PHE A 18 31.79 4.15 -51.28
C PHE A 18 32.21 3.43 -50.00
N SER A 19 33.50 3.10 -49.87
CA SER A 19 34.08 2.54 -48.65
C SER A 19 34.27 3.65 -47.61
N GLY A 20 33.18 4.09 -46.99
CA GLY A 20 33.24 4.83 -45.75
C GLY A 20 33.24 3.84 -44.60
N LYS A 21 34.35 3.75 -43.84
CA LYS A 21 34.32 3.09 -42.52
C LYS A 21 33.32 3.86 -41.65
N GLN A 22 32.13 3.32 -41.49
CA GLN A 22 31.19 3.79 -40.49
C GLN A 22 31.61 3.13 -39.16
N GLU A 23 32.47 3.80 -38.40
CA GLU A 23 32.64 3.48 -36.98
C GLU A 23 31.35 3.86 -36.27
N VAL A 24 30.46 2.88 -36.15
CA VAL A 24 29.27 2.99 -35.32
C VAL A 24 29.73 2.88 -33.87
N PHE A 25 29.54 3.96 -33.11
CA PHE A 25 29.73 4.04 -31.66
C PHE A 25 28.95 2.90 -30.95
N SER A 26 29.65 1.82 -30.59
CA SER A 26 29.12 0.70 -29.78
C SER A 26 29.34 0.91 -28.26
N ALA A 27 29.85 2.08 -27.87
CA ALA A 27 30.19 2.38 -26.47
C ALA A 27 28.96 2.64 -25.57
N ASN A 28 27.84 3.17 -26.10
CA ASN A 28 26.71 3.57 -25.25
C ASN A 28 25.80 2.40 -24.81
N GLU A 29 25.62 1.38 -25.66
CA GLU A 29 24.73 0.25 -25.34
C GLU A 29 25.41 -0.73 -24.37
N SER A 30 26.71 -0.96 -24.55
CA SER A 30 27.51 -1.78 -23.63
C SER A 30 27.68 -1.12 -22.26
N GLN A 31 27.88 0.21 -22.22
CA GLN A 31 27.99 0.96 -20.97
C GLN A 31 26.66 1.08 -20.22
N GLY A 32 25.54 1.32 -20.93
CA GLY A 32 24.20 1.30 -20.31
C GLY A 32 23.81 -0.07 -19.77
N LYS A 33 24.21 -1.15 -20.45
CA LYS A 33 23.97 -2.53 -20.01
C LYS A 33 24.81 -2.90 -18.78
N LEU A 34 26.08 -2.47 -18.74
CA LEU A 34 26.98 -2.68 -17.59
C LEU A 34 26.51 -1.90 -16.35
N ASP A 35 26.02 -0.68 -16.55
CA ASP A 35 25.46 0.16 -15.49
C ASP A 35 24.17 -0.46 -14.91
N THR A 36 23.29 -0.95 -15.77
CA THR A 36 22.05 -1.64 -15.37
C THR A 36 22.33 -2.94 -14.59
N GLN A 37 23.29 -3.75 -15.04
CA GLN A 37 23.65 -5.00 -14.36
C GLN A 37 24.31 -4.73 -12.99
N THR A 38 25.09 -3.65 -12.89
CA THR A 38 25.66 -3.16 -11.62
C THR A 38 24.56 -2.72 -10.67
N LEU A 39 23.57 -1.96 -11.16
CA LEU A 39 22.42 -1.53 -10.37
C LEU A 39 21.60 -2.72 -9.85
N PHE A 40 21.34 -3.72 -10.68
CA PHE A 40 20.61 -4.93 -10.24
C PHE A 40 21.32 -5.66 -9.12
N LYS A 41 22.65 -5.81 -9.22
CA LYS A 41 23.43 -6.38 -8.14
C LYS A 41 23.32 -5.54 -6.86
N LYS A 42 23.38 -4.20 -6.96
CA LYS A 42 23.18 -3.32 -5.80
C LYS A 42 21.78 -3.49 -5.19
N ILE A 43 20.74 -3.61 -6.01
CA ILE A 43 19.38 -3.86 -5.53
C ILE A 43 19.33 -5.20 -4.78
N GLU A 44 19.93 -6.27 -5.30
CA GLU A 44 20.01 -7.55 -4.57
C GLU A 44 20.75 -7.40 -3.23
N ASP A 45 21.88 -6.70 -3.22
CA ASP A 45 22.72 -6.50 -2.04
C ASP A 45 21.98 -5.67 -0.97
N LEU A 46 21.30 -4.60 -1.37
CA LEU A 46 20.55 -3.69 -0.49
C LEU A 46 19.27 -4.34 0.06
N THR A 47 18.58 -5.13 -0.76
CA THR A 47 17.34 -5.80 -0.34
C THR A 47 17.61 -7.10 0.42
N GLY A 48 18.80 -7.69 0.24
CA GLY A 48 19.15 -9.01 0.76
C GLY A 48 18.34 -10.14 0.11
N ALA A 49 17.82 -9.92 -1.10
CA ALA A 49 17.00 -10.87 -1.86
C ALA A 49 17.52 -11.03 -3.29
N LYS A 50 17.36 -12.22 -3.85
CA LYS A 50 17.73 -12.49 -5.24
C LYS A 50 16.66 -11.98 -6.20
N GLY A 51 17.12 -11.50 -7.36
CA GLY A 51 16.26 -10.90 -8.35
C GLY A 51 16.36 -11.50 -9.74
N LYS A 52 15.37 -11.17 -10.56
CA LYS A 52 15.28 -11.54 -11.97
C LYS A 52 14.87 -10.32 -12.78
N PHE A 53 15.57 -10.10 -13.88
CA PHE A 53 15.20 -9.08 -14.85
C PHE A 53 14.23 -9.64 -15.89
N ASP A 54 13.13 -8.92 -16.10
CA ASP A 54 12.26 -9.10 -17.26
C ASP A 54 12.62 -8.05 -18.32
N GLU A 55 13.29 -8.50 -19.39
CA GLU A 55 13.72 -7.64 -20.49
C GLU A 55 12.54 -7.05 -21.28
N LYS A 56 11.39 -7.74 -21.33
CA LYS A 56 10.23 -7.29 -22.11
C LYS A 56 9.49 -6.14 -21.42
N GLU A 57 9.41 -6.20 -20.10
CA GLU A 57 8.75 -5.17 -19.29
C GLU A 57 9.73 -4.10 -18.77
N ASN A 58 11.03 -4.34 -18.90
CA ASN A 58 12.10 -3.56 -18.29
C ASN A 58 11.90 -3.42 -16.77
N VAL A 59 11.71 -4.57 -16.11
CA VAL A 59 11.43 -4.66 -14.67
C VAL A 59 12.40 -5.64 -14.00
N PHE A 60 13.09 -5.18 -12.95
CA PHE A 60 13.89 -6.05 -12.10
C PHE A 60 13.12 -6.39 -10.82
N LYS A 61 12.86 -7.67 -10.58
CA LYS A 61 12.05 -8.14 -9.45
C LYS A 61 12.88 -8.96 -8.49
N VAL A 62 12.97 -8.53 -7.23
CA VAL A 62 13.50 -9.34 -6.12
C VAL A 62 12.38 -10.03 -5.37
N SER A 63 12.63 -11.23 -4.87
CA SER A 63 11.63 -11.97 -4.11
C SER A 63 12.25 -12.96 -3.13
N PHE A 64 11.47 -13.36 -2.13
CA PHE A 64 11.76 -14.53 -1.31
C PHE A 64 10.47 -15.24 -0.88
N PRO A 65 10.46 -16.58 -0.85
CA PRO A 65 9.31 -17.35 -0.39
C PRO A 65 9.17 -17.29 1.13
N ARG A 66 7.93 -17.19 1.65
CA ARG A 66 7.62 -17.40 3.07
C ARG A 66 7.56 -18.89 3.38
N SER A 67 8.73 -19.50 3.54
CA SER A 67 8.87 -20.91 3.96
C SER A 67 9.08 -21.06 5.48
N ASP A 68 9.05 -19.95 6.21
CA ASP A 68 9.31 -19.85 7.66
C ASP A 68 8.09 -20.17 8.54
N PHE A 69 6.89 -20.25 7.94
CA PHE A 69 5.67 -20.72 8.60
C PHE A 69 4.92 -21.72 7.70
N SER A 70 3.92 -22.40 8.28
CA SER A 70 2.96 -23.20 7.52
C SER A 70 1.57 -22.58 7.64
N ILE A 71 0.88 -22.42 6.52
CA ILE A 71 -0.55 -22.05 6.49
C ILE A 71 -1.35 -23.25 6.05
N ASP A 72 -2.47 -23.46 6.73
CA ASP A 72 -3.55 -24.31 6.29
C ASP A 72 -4.72 -23.44 5.81
N VAL A 73 -5.28 -23.77 4.65
CA VAL A 73 -6.53 -23.18 4.15
C VAL A 73 -7.55 -24.30 3.99
N ALA A 74 -8.56 -24.32 4.87
CA ALA A 74 -9.61 -25.32 4.86
C ALA A 74 -9.10 -26.79 4.81
N GLY A 75 -8.04 -27.10 5.56
CA GLY A 75 -7.41 -28.43 5.62
C GLY A 75 -6.33 -28.67 4.57
N ILE A 76 -6.06 -27.70 3.69
CA ILE A 76 -5.03 -27.78 2.66
C ILE A 76 -3.82 -26.94 3.04
N LYS A 77 -2.68 -27.60 3.22
CA LYS A 77 -1.40 -26.91 3.41
C LYS A 77 -0.99 -26.18 2.14
N LEU A 78 -0.75 -24.88 2.26
CA LEU A 78 -0.24 -24.07 1.14
C LEU A 78 1.29 -24.11 1.07
N VAL A 79 1.81 -24.05 -0.15
CA VAL A 79 3.24 -23.85 -0.44
C VAL A 79 3.50 -22.44 -0.98
N PRO A 80 4.73 -21.90 -0.91
CA PRO A 80 5.00 -20.50 -1.30
C PRO A 80 4.62 -20.11 -2.73
N SER A 81 4.64 -21.05 -3.68
CA SER A 81 4.22 -20.80 -5.07
C SER A 81 2.70 -20.60 -5.22
N GLN A 82 1.90 -20.86 -4.19
CA GLN A 82 0.46 -20.60 -4.14
C GLN A 82 0.12 -19.20 -3.59
N GLY A 83 1.05 -18.24 -3.71
CA GLY A 83 0.82 -16.85 -3.32
C GLY A 83 1.49 -16.41 -2.01
N LEU A 84 2.40 -17.20 -1.42
CA LEU A 84 3.10 -16.83 -0.18
C LEU A 84 4.53 -16.36 -0.44
N THR A 85 4.73 -15.59 -1.50
CA THR A 85 6.04 -15.05 -1.89
C THR A 85 6.04 -13.53 -1.74
N VAL A 86 6.95 -13.01 -0.93
CA VAL A 86 7.19 -11.57 -0.79
C VAL A 86 7.99 -11.09 -2.02
N TRP A 87 7.64 -9.93 -2.57
CA TRP A 87 8.40 -9.38 -3.69
C TRP A 87 8.39 -7.85 -3.76
N ALA A 88 9.42 -7.30 -4.41
CA ALA A 88 9.49 -5.91 -4.84
C ALA A 88 10.01 -5.86 -6.28
N ALA A 89 9.35 -5.09 -7.14
CA ALA A 89 9.64 -4.97 -8.55
C ALA A 89 9.97 -3.52 -8.90
N PHE A 90 11.07 -3.31 -9.60
CA PHE A 90 11.64 -2.01 -9.93
C PHE A 90 11.57 -1.80 -11.43
N LYS A 91 10.80 -0.80 -11.87
CA LYS A 91 10.83 -0.29 -13.24
C LYS A 91 11.81 0.88 -13.30
N ILE A 92 12.92 0.70 -14.01
CA ILE A 92 13.94 1.76 -14.14
C ILE A 92 13.50 2.73 -15.24
N MET A 93 13.47 4.02 -14.90
CA MET A 93 12.97 5.12 -15.73
C MET A 93 14.01 6.25 -15.75
N GLY A 94 15.11 6.05 -16.48
CA GLY A 94 16.23 6.98 -16.47
C GLY A 94 16.97 6.96 -15.14
N SER A 95 17.08 8.10 -14.46
CA SER A 95 17.73 8.22 -13.14
C SER A 95 16.82 7.84 -11.97
N GLU A 96 15.55 7.56 -12.21
CA GLU A 96 14.58 7.18 -11.20
C GLU A 96 14.10 5.74 -11.40
N ALA A 97 13.50 5.17 -10.37
CA ALA A 97 12.78 3.92 -10.40
C ALA A 97 11.40 4.12 -9.81
N MET A 98 10.42 3.41 -10.40
CA MET A 98 9.14 3.15 -9.76
C MET A 98 9.20 1.74 -9.19
N MET A 99 8.79 1.60 -7.92
CA MET A 99 8.76 0.33 -7.21
C MET A 99 7.35 0.01 -6.76
N MET A 100 6.96 -1.23 -6.99
CA MET A 100 5.77 -1.84 -6.38
C MET A 100 6.19 -3.12 -5.68
N GLY A 101 5.52 -3.46 -4.58
CA GLY A 101 5.79 -4.69 -3.85
C GLY A 101 4.56 -5.22 -3.15
N ASP A 102 4.61 -6.51 -2.81
CA ASP A 102 3.58 -7.23 -2.07
C ASP A 102 4.24 -8.01 -0.93
N MET A 103 3.85 -7.66 0.29
CA MET A 103 4.36 -8.22 1.52
C MET A 103 3.34 -9.20 2.09
N VAL A 104 3.72 -10.46 2.18
CA VAL A 104 2.95 -11.53 2.85
C VAL A 104 3.31 -11.53 4.32
N LEU A 105 2.35 -11.25 5.21
CA LEU A 105 2.57 -10.95 6.63
C LEU A 105 1.61 -11.75 7.53
N LEU A 106 2.09 -12.18 8.70
CA LEU A 106 1.18 -12.57 9.78
C LEU A 106 0.54 -11.33 10.41
N GLU A 107 -0.59 -11.47 11.10
CA GLU A 107 -1.32 -10.37 11.74
C GLU A 107 -0.39 -9.49 12.61
N GLU A 108 0.44 -10.13 13.43
CA GLU A 108 1.37 -9.47 14.35
C GLU A 108 2.53 -8.75 13.62
N GLN A 109 2.76 -9.04 12.34
CA GLN A 109 3.81 -8.41 11.54
C GLN A 109 3.32 -7.17 10.79
N VAL A 110 2.02 -7.06 10.50
CA VAL A 110 1.45 -6.00 9.61
C VAL A 110 1.90 -4.61 10.04
N ASN A 111 1.57 -4.23 11.27
CA ASN A 111 1.72 -2.86 11.74
C ASN A 111 3.19 -2.46 12.00
N PRO A 112 4.05 -3.33 12.58
CA PRO A 112 5.48 -3.06 12.66
C PRO A 112 6.17 -2.93 11.29
N VAL A 113 5.83 -3.78 10.33
CA VAL A 113 6.40 -3.71 8.96
C VAL A 113 5.89 -2.45 8.24
N MET A 114 4.61 -2.11 8.40
CA MET A 114 4.03 -0.87 7.86
C MET A 114 4.75 0.37 8.39
N SER A 115 5.02 0.45 9.70
CA SER A 115 5.79 1.54 10.29
C SER A 115 7.18 1.67 9.66
N VAL A 116 7.91 0.55 9.50
CA VAL A 116 9.22 0.55 8.84
C VAL A 116 9.15 1.06 7.41
N ALA A 117 8.14 0.66 6.64
CA ALA A 117 7.94 1.15 5.27
C ALA A 117 7.75 2.69 5.26
N LEU A 118 6.80 3.19 6.05
CA LEU A 118 6.43 4.61 6.09
C LEU A 118 7.57 5.51 6.61
N GLU A 119 8.31 5.06 7.62
CA GLU A 119 9.46 5.77 8.21
C GLU A 119 10.66 5.85 7.27
N ASN A 120 10.76 4.92 6.32
CA ASN A 120 11.84 4.87 5.33
C ASN A 120 11.41 5.42 3.96
N GLY A 121 10.30 6.18 3.93
CA GLY A 121 9.86 6.91 2.75
C GLY A 121 9.19 6.03 1.67
N LEU A 122 8.86 4.79 2.00
CA LEU A 122 7.99 3.99 1.15
C LEU A 122 6.52 4.33 1.41
N GLU A 123 5.71 4.10 0.40
CA GLU A 123 4.26 4.22 0.48
C GLU A 123 3.65 2.87 0.83
N VAL A 124 2.51 2.88 1.51
CA VAL A 124 1.68 1.70 1.72
C VAL A 124 0.37 1.93 0.99
N THR A 125 0.07 1.06 0.02
CA THR A 125 -0.96 1.32 -1.01
C THR A 125 -2.19 0.44 -0.86
N ALA A 126 -2.06 -0.71 -0.20
CA ALA A 126 -3.20 -1.58 0.14
C ALA A 126 -2.87 -2.50 1.32
N LEU A 127 -3.91 -2.98 2.00
CA LEU A 127 -3.83 -4.02 3.02
C LEU A 127 -5.11 -4.87 2.95
N HIS A 128 -4.97 -6.17 2.65
CA HIS A 128 -6.09 -7.09 2.49
C HIS A 128 -5.67 -8.56 2.70
N ASN A 129 -6.62 -9.49 2.66
CA ASN A 129 -6.36 -10.93 2.69
C ASN A 129 -6.62 -11.57 1.31
N HIS A 130 -5.96 -12.69 1.00
CA HIS A 130 -6.22 -13.47 -0.24
C HIS A 130 -7.06 -14.72 0.00
N PHE A 131 -7.07 -15.23 1.24
CA PHE A 131 -7.68 -16.50 1.58
C PHE A 131 -8.78 -16.33 2.62
N PHE A 132 -9.81 -17.17 2.51
CA PHE A 132 -10.73 -17.44 3.61
C PHE A 132 -10.26 -18.68 4.37
N TRP A 133 -10.56 -18.76 5.67
CA TRP A 133 -10.24 -19.90 6.55
C TRP A 133 -8.76 -20.30 6.64
N ASP A 134 -7.85 -19.40 6.28
CA ASP A 134 -6.44 -19.52 6.57
C ASP A 134 -6.17 -19.56 8.08
N SER A 135 -5.26 -20.45 8.48
CA SER A 135 -4.74 -20.58 9.84
C SER A 135 -3.23 -20.90 9.81
N PRO A 136 -2.36 -20.04 10.37
CA PRO A 136 -2.68 -18.72 10.93
C PRO A 136 -3.19 -17.74 9.85
N LYS A 137 -3.75 -16.62 10.29
CA LYS A 137 -4.19 -15.54 9.39
C LYS A 137 -3.01 -14.88 8.69
N VAL A 138 -3.16 -14.67 7.39
CA VAL A 138 -2.15 -14.04 6.53
C VAL A 138 -2.73 -12.88 5.76
N MET A 139 -2.01 -11.76 5.85
CA MET A 139 -2.34 -10.47 5.30
C MET A 139 -1.34 -10.10 4.21
N PHE A 140 -1.80 -9.30 3.25
CA PHE A 140 -1.05 -8.84 2.10
C PHE A 140 -1.03 -7.33 2.12
N MET A 141 0.16 -6.77 2.28
CA MET A 141 0.39 -5.34 2.33
C MET A 141 1.17 -4.91 1.09
N HIS A 142 0.58 -4.03 0.29
CA HIS A 142 1.23 -3.49 -0.90
C HIS A 142 2.03 -2.26 -0.55
N ILE A 143 3.23 -2.18 -1.10
CA ILE A 143 4.13 -1.04 -0.92
C ILE A 143 4.46 -0.40 -2.28
N GLY A 144 4.71 0.91 -2.24
CA GLY A 144 5.06 1.71 -3.40
C GLY A 144 6.24 2.63 -3.14
N GLY A 145 6.82 3.17 -4.20
CA GLY A 145 7.80 4.25 -4.12
C GLY A 145 8.28 4.70 -5.48
N THR A 146 8.65 5.98 -5.59
CA THR A 146 9.26 6.56 -6.79
C THR A 146 10.46 7.41 -6.40
N GLY A 147 11.54 7.34 -7.18
CA GLY A 147 12.77 8.10 -6.94
C GLY A 147 14.04 7.28 -7.15
N ASP A 148 15.11 7.57 -6.40
CA ASP A 148 16.40 6.89 -6.54
C ASP A 148 16.30 5.38 -6.22
N ALA A 149 16.75 4.55 -7.18
CA ALA A 149 16.62 3.11 -7.11
C ALA A 149 17.35 2.49 -5.90
N GLU A 150 18.54 2.99 -5.56
CA GLU A 150 19.33 2.47 -4.43
C GLU A 150 18.69 2.84 -3.09
N LYS A 151 18.18 4.07 -2.93
CA LYS A 151 17.45 4.49 -1.73
C LYS A 151 16.20 3.66 -1.51
N ILE A 152 15.40 3.46 -2.57
CA ILE A 152 14.19 2.62 -2.50
C ILE A 152 14.57 1.18 -2.17
N ALA A 153 15.60 0.61 -2.81
CA ALA A 153 16.07 -0.74 -2.52
C ALA A 153 16.54 -0.90 -1.06
N GLY A 154 17.24 0.10 -0.51
CA GLY A 154 17.63 0.12 0.89
C GLY A 154 16.43 0.14 1.85
N ALA A 155 15.38 0.90 1.53
CA ALA A 155 14.14 0.92 2.31
C ALA A 155 13.40 -0.43 2.23
N VAL A 156 13.32 -1.03 1.03
CA VAL A 156 12.77 -2.39 0.83
C VAL A 156 13.56 -3.42 1.64
N GLY A 157 14.89 -3.31 1.69
CA GLY A 157 15.73 -4.18 2.52
C GLY A 157 15.39 -4.13 4.00
N LYS A 158 15.10 -2.93 4.55
CA LYS A 158 14.64 -2.77 5.94
C LYS A 158 13.27 -3.43 6.17
N VAL A 159 12.34 -3.27 5.22
CA VAL A 159 11.04 -3.95 5.25
C VAL A 159 11.24 -5.48 5.25
N PHE A 160 12.05 -6.01 4.34
CA PHE A 160 12.34 -7.44 4.25
C PHE A 160 13.03 -7.99 5.50
N ALA A 161 13.94 -7.22 6.10
CA ALA A 161 14.56 -7.57 7.37
C ALA A 161 13.52 -7.63 8.50
N LYS A 162 12.63 -6.63 8.60
CA LYS A 162 11.57 -6.60 9.61
C LYS A 162 10.60 -7.79 9.49
N ILE A 163 10.29 -8.22 8.26
CA ILE A 163 9.46 -9.42 8.01
C ILE A 163 10.11 -10.70 8.55
N LYS A 164 11.44 -10.79 8.53
CA LYS A 164 12.20 -11.96 8.97
C LYS A 164 12.42 -12.02 10.48
N GLU A 165 12.08 -10.94 11.20
CA GLU A 165 12.12 -10.95 12.67
C GLU A 165 11.02 -11.86 13.24
N LYS A 166 11.28 -12.41 14.43
CA LYS A 166 10.26 -13.16 15.17
C LYS A 166 9.07 -12.24 15.46
N PRO A 167 7.84 -12.61 15.07
CA PRO A 167 6.66 -11.79 15.37
C PRO A 167 6.52 -11.55 16.87
N GLU A 168 6.05 -10.36 17.22
CA GLU A 168 5.68 -10.02 18.58
C GLU A 168 4.48 -10.89 19.03
N SER A 169 4.32 -11.06 20.34
CA SER A 169 3.15 -11.75 20.88
C SER A 169 1.90 -10.94 20.62
N ARG A 170 0.82 -11.62 20.23
CA ARG A 170 -0.50 -11.01 20.13
C ARG A 170 -0.85 -10.23 21.40
N PRO A 171 -1.23 -8.96 21.30
CA PRO A 171 -1.68 -8.20 22.45
C PRO A 171 -2.93 -8.83 23.05
N HIS A 172 -2.99 -8.92 24.38
CA HIS A 172 -4.18 -9.33 25.12
C HIS A 172 -4.57 -8.24 26.10
N TYR A 173 -5.81 -7.79 26.00
CA TYR A 173 -6.33 -6.72 26.84
C TYR A 173 -7.74 -7.08 27.32
N THR A 174 -7.97 -6.81 28.60
CA THR A 174 -9.26 -7.05 29.26
C THR A 174 -9.80 -5.72 29.73
N LEU A 175 -10.97 -5.32 29.22
CA LEU A 175 -11.67 -4.13 29.71
C LEU A 175 -12.20 -4.41 31.13
N ASP A 176 -11.87 -3.54 32.08
CA ASP A 176 -12.41 -3.63 33.44
C ASP A 176 -13.84 -3.08 33.48
N SER A 177 -14.81 -3.99 33.53
CA SER A 177 -16.23 -3.66 33.60
C SER A 177 -16.67 -3.05 34.94
N LYS A 178 -15.79 -2.95 35.94
CA LYS A 178 -16.10 -2.31 37.23
C LYS A 178 -15.82 -0.81 37.23
N LYS A 179 -15.06 -0.30 36.26
CA LYS A 179 -14.80 1.13 36.13
C LYS A 179 -16.03 1.84 35.54
N PRO A 180 -16.21 3.15 35.84
CA PRO A 180 -17.21 3.95 35.16
C PRO A 180 -17.04 3.87 33.63
N PRO A 181 -18.13 3.88 32.85
CA PRO A 181 -18.02 3.97 31.39
C PRO A 181 -17.31 5.27 31.00
N LEU A 182 -16.70 5.26 29.81
CA LEU A 182 -16.06 6.46 29.25
C LEU A 182 -17.03 7.66 29.21
N ASP A 183 -16.50 8.87 29.37
CA ASP A 183 -17.29 10.10 29.23
C ASP A 183 -17.24 10.62 27.78
N PRO A 184 -18.37 10.60 27.05
CA PRO A 184 -18.46 11.16 25.70
C PRO A 184 -17.93 12.59 25.59
N LYS A 185 -18.04 13.40 26.65
CA LYS A 185 -17.60 14.81 26.64
C LYS A 185 -16.12 14.95 26.29
N ILE A 186 -15.27 14.04 26.77
CA ILE A 186 -13.84 14.04 26.47
C ILE A 186 -13.61 13.92 24.96
N ILE A 187 -14.37 13.04 24.31
CA ILE A 187 -14.28 12.80 22.86
C ILE A 187 -14.88 13.99 22.10
N GLU A 188 -16.04 14.49 22.53
CA GLU A 188 -16.70 15.67 21.93
C GLU A 188 -15.77 16.89 21.92
N ASP A 189 -15.14 17.18 23.05
CA ASP A 189 -14.29 18.36 23.21
C ASP A 189 -13.02 18.26 22.36
N ILE A 190 -12.37 17.10 22.32
CA ILE A 190 -11.14 16.88 21.55
C ILE A 190 -11.43 16.88 20.05
N LEU A 191 -12.49 16.19 19.61
CA LEU A 191 -12.83 16.08 18.20
C LEU A 191 -13.60 17.29 17.67
N SER A 192 -14.13 18.11 18.58
CA SER A 192 -14.97 19.29 18.28
C SER A 192 -16.24 18.93 17.49
N ALA A 193 -16.82 17.77 17.77
CA ALA A 193 -18.03 17.27 17.13
C ALA A 193 -18.79 16.35 18.08
N LYS A 194 -20.10 16.23 17.86
CA LYS A 194 -20.97 15.34 18.64
C LYS A 194 -21.17 14.01 17.94
N GLY A 195 -21.29 12.97 18.75
CA GLY A 195 -21.61 11.62 18.34
C GLY A 195 -22.87 11.12 19.03
N GLU A 196 -23.07 9.81 18.97
CA GLU A 196 -24.21 9.11 19.52
C GLU A 196 -23.75 8.00 20.46
N MET A 197 -24.38 7.91 21.63
CA MET A 197 -24.19 6.80 22.55
C MET A 197 -25.27 5.74 22.29
N LYS A 198 -24.86 4.49 22.09
CA LYS A 198 -25.77 3.35 21.96
C LYS A 198 -25.06 2.07 22.41
N ASP A 199 -25.72 1.26 23.23
CA ASP A 199 -25.20 -0.05 23.68
C ASP A 199 -23.78 0.05 24.29
N ASP A 200 -23.54 1.07 25.13
CA ASP A 200 -22.24 1.42 25.74
C ASP A 200 -21.10 1.72 24.75
N ILE A 201 -21.47 2.04 23.50
CA ILE A 201 -20.56 2.44 22.44
C ILE A 201 -20.85 3.90 22.09
N TYR A 202 -19.84 4.75 22.18
CA TYR A 202 -19.93 6.12 21.70
C TYR A 202 -19.36 6.23 20.30
N LYS A 203 -20.21 6.53 19.31
CA LYS A 203 -19.83 6.61 17.90
C LYS A 203 -19.89 8.05 17.39
N ILE A 204 -18.85 8.48 16.70
CA ILE A 204 -18.79 9.78 16.02
C ILE A 204 -18.51 9.60 14.53
N VAL A 205 -19.09 10.47 13.70
CA VAL A 205 -19.06 10.33 12.23
C VAL A 205 -18.79 11.68 11.56
N PHE A 206 -17.91 11.69 10.58
CA PHE A 206 -17.52 12.83 9.75
C PHE A 206 -17.80 12.49 8.28
N GLY A 207 -18.82 13.12 7.72
CA GLY A 207 -19.21 12.91 6.32
C GLY A 207 -18.28 13.58 5.32
N ARG A 208 -18.07 12.93 4.18
CA ARG A 208 -17.45 13.47 2.97
C ARG A 208 -18.37 13.25 1.77
N LEU A 209 -18.10 13.94 0.67
CA LEU A 209 -18.83 13.78 -0.59
C LEU A 209 -17.90 13.25 -1.69
N THR A 210 -18.46 12.47 -2.61
CA THR A 210 -17.89 12.18 -3.94
C THR A 210 -19.01 12.13 -4.97
N ILE A 211 -18.68 12.12 -6.27
CA ILE A 211 -19.65 11.97 -7.35
C ILE A 211 -19.53 10.58 -7.96
N MET A 212 -20.63 9.87 -8.09
CA MET A 212 -20.72 8.61 -8.83
C MET A 212 -21.88 8.70 -9.83
N ASN A 213 -21.61 8.44 -11.11
CA ASN A 213 -22.61 8.55 -12.19
C ASN A 213 -23.34 9.91 -12.23
N GLY A 214 -22.65 11.01 -11.91
CA GLY A 214 -23.22 12.36 -11.89
C GLY A 214 -24.09 12.68 -10.66
N HIS A 215 -24.14 11.80 -9.67
CA HIS A 215 -24.88 11.98 -8.43
C HIS A 215 -23.95 12.05 -7.21
N GLU A 216 -24.30 12.87 -6.22
CA GLU A 216 -23.57 12.99 -4.96
C GLU A 216 -23.77 11.76 -4.08
N MET A 217 -22.65 11.16 -3.66
CA MET A 217 -22.60 10.12 -2.64
C MET A 217 -22.03 10.72 -1.36
N GLY A 218 -22.77 10.63 -0.26
CA GLY A 218 -22.40 11.24 1.02
C GLY A 218 -22.41 10.28 2.21
N ASN A 219 -22.45 10.85 3.41
CA ASN A 219 -22.36 10.13 4.68
C ASN A 219 -23.25 8.88 4.78
N ALA A 220 -24.55 9.01 4.48
CA ALA A 220 -25.51 7.91 4.55
C ALA A 220 -25.26 6.78 3.53
N MET A 221 -24.46 7.05 2.50
CA MET A 221 -24.03 6.09 1.48
C MET A 221 -22.66 5.46 1.80
N GLY A 222 -22.11 5.71 2.99
CA GLY A 222 -20.82 5.17 3.43
C GLY A 222 -19.61 6.03 3.09
N VAL A 223 -19.80 7.26 2.58
CA VAL A 223 -18.68 8.20 2.33
C VAL A 223 -18.42 9.00 3.60
N ASN A 224 -17.87 8.33 4.62
CA ASN A 224 -17.62 8.94 5.91
C ASN A 224 -16.42 8.33 6.62
N THR A 225 -15.92 9.06 7.59
CA THR A 225 -14.93 8.64 8.58
C THR A 225 -15.66 8.50 9.89
N TRP A 226 -15.55 7.34 10.54
CA TRP A 226 -16.15 7.16 11.86
C TRP A 226 -15.18 6.53 12.85
N ALA A 227 -15.45 6.77 14.12
CA ALA A 227 -14.77 6.14 15.24
C ALA A 227 -15.80 5.74 16.30
N ALA A 228 -15.73 4.50 16.76
CA ALA A 228 -16.58 3.95 17.80
C ALA A 228 -15.72 3.59 19.01
N PHE A 229 -16.02 4.20 20.16
CA PHE A 229 -15.27 4.04 21.40
C PHE A 229 -16.06 3.17 22.37
N ALA A 230 -15.37 2.26 23.05
CA ALA A 230 -15.94 1.44 24.12
C ALA A 230 -14.93 1.26 25.25
N GLY A 231 -15.42 1.05 26.48
CA GLY A 231 -14.60 0.87 27.68
C GLY A 231 -14.74 2.02 28.68
N ASN A 232 -13.64 2.37 29.34
CA ASN A 232 -13.55 3.46 30.31
C ASN A 232 -12.43 4.44 29.96
N ASP A 233 -12.39 5.60 30.61
CA ASP A 233 -11.46 6.67 30.21
C ASP A 233 -9.97 6.33 30.33
N ASP A 234 -9.60 5.45 31.26
CA ASP A 234 -8.22 4.98 31.40
C ASP A 234 -7.86 3.88 30.40
N GLN A 235 -8.86 3.12 29.94
CA GLN A 235 -8.68 1.96 29.09
C GLN A 235 -9.90 1.80 28.17
N ALA A 236 -9.78 2.38 26.99
CA ALA A 236 -10.74 2.33 25.92
C ALA A 236 -10.18 1.56 24.72
N VAL A 237 -11.10 1.05 23.90
CA VAL A 237 -10.81 0.61 22.54
C VAL A 237 -11.49 1.57 21.57
N VAL A 238 -10.91 1.70 20.38
CA VAL A 238 -11.56 2.37 19.25
C VAL A 238 -11.40 1.55 18.00
N ASP A 239 -12.50 1.34 17.29
CA ASP A 239 -12.51 0.88 15.90
C ASP A 239 -13.12 1.95 15.01
N GLY A 240 -12.76 1.94 13.73
CA GLY A 240 -13.20 2.98 12.82
C GLY A 240 -12.68 2.84 11.42
N ASP A 241 -13.11 3.77 10.58
CA ASP A 241 -12.61 3.95 9.24
C ASP A 241 -12.27 5.41 8.92
N PHE A 242 -11.45 5.61 7.90
CA PHE A 242 -11.18 6.90 7.28
C PHE A 242 -11.53 6.84 5.80
N ALA A 243 -12.33 7.79 5.31
CA ALA A 243 -12.67 7.97 3.89
C ALA A 243 -11.83 9.10 3.25
N MET A 244 -10.71 8.75 2.65
CA MET A 244 -9.65 9.69 2.28
C MET A 244 -9.56 9.92 0.77
N LEU A 245 -9.01 11.06 0.36
CA LEU A 245 -8.46 11.23 -0.97
C LEU A 245 -7.14 10.47 -1.08
N GLU A 246 -6.75 10.10 -2.30
CA GLU A 246 -5.48 9.39 -2.55
C GLU A 246 -4.26 10.12 -1.95
N SER A 247 -4.24 11.45 -2.04
CA SER A 247 -3.17 12.30 -1.50
C SER A 247 -3.07 12.31 0.02
N GLU A 248 -4.12 11.92 0.73
CA GLU A 248 -4.18 11.98 2.20
C GLU A 248 -3.72 10.66 2.84
N VAL A 249 -3.79 9.55 2.09
CA VAL A 249 -3.58 8.18 2.59
C VAL A 249 -2.28 8.06 3.38
N GLN A 250 -1.15 8.47 2.79
CA GLN A 250 0.16 8.28 3.42
C GLN A 250 0.32 9.11 4.71
N GLY A 251 -0.25 10.31 4.75
CA GLY A 251 -0.22 11.18 5.92
C GLY A 251 -1.08 10.66 7.06
N VAL A 252 -2.29 10.17 6.75
CA VAL A 252 -3.19 9.55 7.72
C VAL A 252 -2.56 8.26 8.28
N LEU A 253 -2.02 7.39 7.42
CA LEU A 253 -1.33 6.17 7.86
C LEU A 253 -0.19 6.47 8.84
N LYS A 254 0.69 7.42 8.51
CA LYS A 254 1.78 7.86 9.39
C LYS A 254 1.26 8.38 10.73
N THR A 255 0.19 9.18 10.70
CA THR A 255 -0.39 9.79 11.90
C THR A 255 -1.01 8.75 12.82
N LEU A 256 -1.80 7.84 12.27
CA LEU A 256 -2.44 6.76 13.03
C LEU A 256 -1.39 5.80 13.61
N ARG A 257 -0.42 5.35 12.80
CA ARG A 257 0.68 4.50 13.27
C ARG A 257 1.50 5.18 14.37
N GLY A 258 1.81 6.47 14.22
CA GLY A 258 2.51 7.27 15.22
C GLY A 258 1.72 7.49 16.52
N ALA A 259 0.39 7.36 16.46
CA ALA A 259 -0.50 7.39 17.62
C ALA A 259 -0.75 6.00 18.24
N GLY A 260 -0.05 4.96 17.79
CA GLY A 260 -0.22 3.59 18.29
C GLY A 260 -1.43 2.84 17.72
N MET A 261 -2.13 3.41 16.73
CA MET A 261 -3.29 2.77 16.10
C MET A 261 -2.84 1.70 15.10
N ASN A 262 -3.47 0.54 15.14
CA ASN A 262 -3.25 -0.51 14.16
C ASN A 262 -4.10 -0.26 12.92
N ILE A 263 -3.51 -0.36 11.75
CA ILE A 263 -4.21 -0.40 10.47
C ILE A 263 -4.60 -1.85 10.21
N VAL A 264 -5.87 -2.07 9.83
CA VAL A 264 -6.49 -3.39 9.71
C VAL A 264 -6.81 -3.73 8.26
N ALA A 265 -7.19 -2.73 7.46
CA ALA A 265 -7.42 -2.88 6.03
C ALA A 265 -7.21 -1.55 5.30
N ILE A 266 -6.88 -1.60 4.02
CA ILE A 266 -6.89 -0.45 3.11
C ILE A 266 -7.52 -0.92 1.79
N HIS A 267 -8.63 -0.29 1.40
CA HIS A 267 -9.43 -0.69 0.25
C HIS A 267 -10.25 0.47 -0.31
N ASN A 268 -10.93 0.24 -1.42
CA ASN A 268 -12.03 1.07 -1.89
C ASN A 268 -13.25 0.16 -2.08
N HIS A 269 -14.45 0.65 -1.78
CA HIS A 269 -15.69 -0.09 -2.05
C HIS A 269 -16.59 0.61 -3.07
N MET A 270 -16.21 1.80 -3.56
CA MET A 270 -16.84 2.47 -4.69
C MET A 270 -16.09 2.18 -5.98
N THR A 271 -16.80 2.28 -7.10
CA THR A 271 -16.23 2.16 -8.45
C THR A 271 -16.69 3.34 -9.29
N MET A 272 -15.76 3.90 -10.08
CA MET A 272 -16.01 5.04 -10.99
C MET A 272 -16.44 6.34 -10.29
N GLU A 273 -16.22 6.46 -8.98
CA GLU A 273 -16.40 7.70 -8.25
C GLU A 273 -15.28 8.70 -8.57
N ASN A 274 -15.61 9.99 -8.51
CA ASN A 274 -14.66 11.09 -8.65
C ASN A 274 -15.02 12.24 -7.69
N PRO A 275 -14.08 12.68 -6.82
CA PRO A 275 -12.72 12.14 -6.64
C PRO A 275 -12.73 10.71 -6.06
N ARG A 276 -11.64 9.97 -6.33
CA ARG A 276 -11.43 8.62 -5.82
C ARG A 276 -11.34 8.65 -4.30
N ILE A 277 -12.10 7.77 -3.62
CA ILE A 277 -12.07 7.66 -2.16
C ILE A 277 -11.43 6.33 -1.75
N ILE A 278 -10.37 6.43 -0.96
CA ILE A 278 -9.66 5.31 -0.35
C ILE A 278 -10.08 5.20 1.11
N PHE A 279 -10.44 3.99 1.50
CA PHE A 279 -10.85 3.66 2.85
C PHE A 279 -9.71 2.91 3.55
N LEU A 280 -9.45 3.26 4.80
CA LEU A 280 -8.73 2.37 5.70
C LEU A 280 -9.56 2.08 6.94
N HIS A 281 -9.36 0.92 7.51
CA HIS A 281 -9.92 0.53 8.81
C HIS A 281 -8.81 0.51 9.83
N PHE A 282 -9.11 0.99 11.03
CA PHE A 282 -8.15 1.03 12.13
C PHE A 282 -8.75 0.46 13.40
N TRP A 283 -7.86 0.02 14.29
CA TRP A 283 -8.19 -0.43 15.63
C TRP A 283 -7.11 0.04 16.60
N GLY A 284 -7.52 0.58 17.75
CA GLY A 284 -6.61 1.09 18.75
C GLY A 284 -7.08 0.80 20.16
N MET A 285 -6.15 0.88 21.09
CA MET A 285 -6.44 0.77 22.50
C MET A 285 -5.46 1.60 23.31
N ASP A 286 -6.00 2.48 24.15
CA ASP A 286 -5.30 3.43 25.02
C ASP A 286 -6.36 4.10 25.93
N SER A 287 -6.00 5.12 26.68
CA SER A 287 -6.95 6.06 27.29
C SER A 287 -7.80 6.78 26.23
N THR A 288 -9.05 7.12 26.59
CA THR A 288 -9.97 7.89 25.73
C THR A 288 -9.30 9.14 25.16
N VAL A 289 -8.54 9.85 25.99
CA VAL A 289 -7.83 11.09 25.61
C VAL A 289 -6.79 10.84 24.52
N ASN A 290 -5.95 9.81 24.65
CA ASN A 290 -4.91 9.52 23.68
C ASN A 290 -5.51 9.05 22.35
N LEU A 291 -6.54 8.19 22.42
CA LEU A 291 -7.24 7.72 21.22
C LEU A 291 -7.88 8.90 20.46
N ALA A 292 -8.63 9.75 21.16
CA ALA A 292 -9.28 10.91 20.55
C ALA A 292 -8.27 11.90 19.97
N LYS A 293 -7.13 12.14 20.63
CA LYS A 293 -6.06 13.01 20.10
C LYS A 293 -5.39 12.43 18.84
N GLY A 294 -5.18 11.11 18.80
CA GLY A 294 -4.65 10.43 17.62
C GLY A 294 -5.57 10.59 16.42
N ILE A 295 -6.87 10.36 16.62
CA ILE A 295 -7.91 10.53 15.58
C ILE A 295 -8.02 11.99 15.15
N LYS A 296 -7.98 12.95 16.09
CA LYS A 296 -8.01 14.39 15.78
C LYS A 296 -6.90 14.78 14.79
N LYS A 297 -5.65 14.37 15.07
CA LYS A 297 -4.52 14.65 14.19
C LYS A 297 -4.69 14.03 12.80
N ALA A 298 -5.24 12.81 12.73
CA ALA A 298 -5.50 12.17 11.45
C ALA A 298 -6.61 12.88 10.66
N LEU A 299 -7.68 13.33 11.32
CA LEU A 299 -8.74 14.15 10.72
C LEU A 299 -8.21 15.49 10.18
N GLU A 300 -7.23 16.10 10.85
CA GLU A 300 -6.57 17.33 10.37
C GLU A 300 -5.81 17.10 9.06
N ILE A 301 -5.19 15.93 8.88
CA ILE A 301 -4.55 15.54 7.60
C ILE A 301 -5.59 15.25 6.51
N GLN A 302 -6.68 14.57 6.87
CA GLN A 302 -7.78 14.29 5.94
C GLN A 302 -8.53 15.55 5.49
N ASN A 303 -8.29 16.71 6.11
CA ASN A 303 -8.80 18.02 5.69
C ASN A 303 -10.30 18.01 5.31
N ILE A 304 -11.14 17.28 6.06
CA ILE A 304 -12.57 17.25 5.80
C ILE A 304 -13.15 18.64 6.08
N LYS A 305 -13.58 19.33 5.04
CA LYS A 305 -14.49 20.47 5.15
C LYS A 305 -15.92 19.93 5.13
N GLN A 306 -16.65 20.11 6.23
CA GLN A 306 -18.05 19.67 6.29
C GLN A 306 -18.87 20.36 5.19
N GLY A 307 -19.51 19.58 4.31
CA GLY A 307 -20.47 20.08 3.34
C GLY A 307 -19.90 20.64 2.03
N GLU A 308 -18.62 20.45 1.73
CA GLU A 308 -18.03 20.87 0.44
C GLU A 308 -17.58 19.66 -0.39
N VAL A 309 -17.92 19.69 -1.69
CA VAL A 309 -17.26 18.86 -2.71
C VAL A 309 -16.05 19.64 -3.20
N GLU A 310 -14.83 19.12 -3.01
CA GLU A 310 -13.69 19.64 -3.75
C GLU A 310 -13.91 19.37 -5.24
N LYS A 311 -14.03 20.45 -6.02
CA LYS A 311 -14.22 20.40 -7.47
C LYS A 311 -12.92 20.14 -8.21
#